data_AF-A0A520N2Z4-F1
#
_entry.id   AF-A0A520N2Z4-F1
#
_cell.length_a   1.000
_cell.length_b   1.000
_cell.length_c   1.000
_cell.angle_alpha   90.00
_cell.angle_beta   90.00
_cell.angle_gamma   90.00
#
_symmetry.space_group_name_H-M   'P 1'
#
loop_
_entity.id
_entity.type
_entity.pdbx_description
1 polymer ?
#
loop_
_entity_poly.entity_id
_entity_poly.type
_entity_poly.pdbx_seq_one_letter_code
_entity_poly.pdbx_strand_id
1 'polypeptide(L)'
;MKKILFIVITVLSSFKILAEENILFSLKNNQILPAEEAFGFNLIERDKDIFATWEIKDGNYLYLKSVMVKAGDNEIKYKKLEGTALDHEDEFFGETKIIKNILKITFKYETSDVETKIYYQGCSDKGFCYPIQEVKV
;
A
#
# COMPACT_ATOMS: atom_id res chain seq x y z
N MET A 1 25.00 66.87 20.42
CA MET A 1 24.35 66.84 19.09
C MET A 1 24.55 65.44 18.52
N LYS A 2 23.48 64.64 18.41
CA LYS A 2 22.92 64.15 17.12
C LYS A 2 23.93 63.26 16.35
N LYS A 3 23.74 61.96 16.10
CA LYS A 3 22.52 61.13 15.96
C LYS A 3 22.84 59.63 16.12
N ILE A 4 21.86 58.93 16.66
CA ILE A 4 21.52 57.51 16.48
C ILE A 4 21.41 57.14 14.99
N LEU A 5 21.99 56.00 14.57
CA LEU A 5 21.67 55.11 13.41
C LEU A 5 22.97 54.32 13.07
N PHE A 6 23.07 53.01 12.93
CA PHE A 6 22.12 51.93 12.63
C PHE A 6 22.53 50.69 13.45
N ILE A 7 21.62 50.27 14.32
CA ILE A 7 21.58 48.92 14.90
C ILE A 7 21.02 47.99 13.80
N VAL A 8 21.32 46.69 13.91
CA VAL A 8 20.84 45.56 13.10
C VAL A 8 21.72 45.18 11.90
N ILE A 9 22.92 44.64 12.18
CA ILE A 9 23.51 43.61 11.31
C ILE A 9 22.98 42.27 11.82
N THR A 10 21.86 41.89 11.23
CA THR A 10 21.35 40.53 10.99
C THR A 10 22.18 39.38 11.57
N VAL A 11 21.80 38.93 12.77
CA VAL A 11 22.01 37.56 13.23
C VAL A 11 21.03 36.67 12.46
N LEU A 12 21.39 36.29 11.24
CA LEU A 12 20.58 35.39 10.42
C LEU A 12 21.27 34.03 10.30
N SER A 13 20.66 33.09 11.03
CA SER A 13 20.52 31.67 10.70
C SER A 13 21.79 30.85 10.45
N SER A 14 22.31 30.28 11.53
CA SER A 14 22.84 28.91 11.49
C SER A 14 22.15 28.06 12.55
N PHE A 15 20.81 28.02 12.49
CA PHE A 15 20.07 26.88 13.05
C PHE A 15 20.34 25.71 12.10
N LYS A 16 21.33 24.88 12.45
CA LYS A 16 21.44 23.57 11.82
C LYS A 16 20.24 22.76 12.29
N ILE A 17 19.27 22.58 11.41
CA ILE A 17 18.13 21.67 11.60
C ILE A 17 18.72 20.26 11.72
N LEU A 18 18.87 19.78 12.95
CA LEU A 18 19.13 18.37 13.24
C LEU A 18 17.78 17.66 13.30
N ALA A 19 17.12 17.50 12.16
CA ALA A 19 15.89 16.73 12.09
C ALA A 19 15.72 16.19 10.68
N GLU A 20 16.46 15.13 10.32
CA GLU A 20 16.08 14.21 9.23
C GLU A 20 17.00 12.99 9.07
N GLU A 21 18.13 12.89 9.78
CA GLU A 21 19.03 11.74 9.59
C GLU A 21 18.48 10.42 10.13
N ASN A 22 17.67 10.41 11.19
CA ASN A 22 17.10 9.17 11.73
C ASN A 22 16.08 8.53 10.78
N ILE A 23 15.35 9.33 10.00
CA ILE A 23 14.35 8.85 9.05
C ILE A 23 15.06 8.28 7.82
N LEU A 24 16.06 9.00 7.30
CA LEU A 24 16.87 8.56 6.17
C LEU A 24 17.73 7.33 6.49
N PHE A 25 18.24 7.22 7.71
CA PHE A 25 19.04 6.06 8.15
C PHE A 25 18.19 4.81 8.39
N SER A 26 16.94 4.96 8.88
CA SER A 26 15.97 3.86 8.95
C SER A 26 15.67 3.29 7.55
N LEU A 27 15.53 4.15 6.55
CA LEU A 27 15.35 3.77 5.14
C LEU A 27 16.58 3.06 4.54
N LYS A 28 17.78 3.31 5.06
CA LYS A 28 19.04 2.82 4.49
C LYS A 28 19.45 1.42 4.97
N ASN A 29 18.98 1.01 6.16
CA ASN A 29 19.33 -0.30 6.77
C ASN A 29 18.15 -1.29 6.82
N ASN A 30 16.94 -0.85 6.51
CA ASN A 30 15.76 -1.70 6.34
C ASN A 30 15.18 -1.41 4.96
N GLN A 31 15.62 -2.14 3.94
CA GLN A 31 15.06 -2.00 2.59
C GLN A 31 13.54 -2.22 2.66
N ILE A 32 12.79 -1.14 2.51
CA ILE A 32 11.36 -1.18 2.23
C ILE A 32 11.25 -1.71 0.81
N LEU A 33 10.63 -2.88 0.66
CA LEU A 33 10.40 -3.44 -0.66
C LEU A 33 9.33 -2.61 -1.37
N PRO A 34 9.38 -2.48 -2.71
CA PRO A 34 8.23 -2.02 -3.48
C PRO A 34 6.99 -2.89 -3.21
N ALA A 35 5.80 -2.33 -3.36
CA ALA A 35 4.55 -3.06 -3.11
C ALA A 35 4.43 -4.29 -4.03
N GLU A 36 4.88 -4.16 -5.27
CA GLU A 36 4.91 -5.22 -6.28
C GLU A 36 5.74 -6.42 -5.80
N GLU A 37 6.88 -6.18 -5.15
CA GLU A 37 7.73 -7.23 -4.58
C GLU A 37 7.18 -7.79 -3.26
N ALA A 38 6.50 -6.96 -2.46
CA ALA A 38 5.93 -7.38 -1.19
C ALA A 38 4.71 -8.29 -1.37
N PHE A 39 3.91 -8.06 -2.43
CA PHE A 39 2.64 -8.75 -2.63
C PHE A 39 2.60 -9.68 -3.84
N GLY A 40 3.62 -9.65 -4.72
CA GLY A 40 3.78 -10.63 -5.80
C GLY A 40 2.53 -10.77 -6.67
N PHE A 41 1.95 -9.65 -7.07
CA PHE A 41 0.68 -9.66 -7.81
C PHE A 41 0.87 -10.17 -9.24
N ASN A 42 -0.01 -11.09 -9.65
CA ASN A 42 -0.09 -11.59 -11.01
C ASN A 42 -1.55 -11.81 -11.44
N LEU A 43 -1.82 -11.62 -12.72
CA LEU A 43 -3.15 -11.75 -13.32
C LEU A 43 -3.09 -12.62 -14.58
N ILE A 44 -4.03 -13.54 -14.70
CA ILE A 44 -4.19 -14.39 -15.88
C ILE A 44 -5.65 -14.36 -16.32
N GLU A 45 -5.87 -14.10 -17.60
CA GLU A 45 -7.18 -14.19 -18.23
C GLU A 45 -7.34 -15.55 -18.93
N ARG A 46 -8.49 -16.19 -18.74
CA ARG A 46 -8.87 -17.39 -19.50
C ARG A 46 -10.37 -17.33 -19.81
N ASP A 47 -10.70 -17.34 -21.09
CA ASP A 47 -12.07 -17.19 -21.59
C ASP A 47 -12.75 -15.92 -21.05
N LYS A 48 -13.69 -16.08 -20.10
CA LYS A 48 -14.38 -14.97 -19.41
C LYS A 48 -14.05 -14.89 -17.92
N ASP A 49 -13.04 -15.63 -17.48
CA ASP A 49 -12.61 -15.69 -16.09
C ASP A 49 -11.25 -15.01 -15.95
N ILE A 50 -11.16 -14.15 -14.94
CA ILE A 50 -9.90 -13.55 -14.49
C ILE A 50 -9.46 -14.29 -13.24
N PHE A 51 -8.16 -14.60 -13.18
CA PHE A 51 -7.50 -15.20 -12.03
C PHE A 51 -6.43 -14.24 -11.54
N ALA A 52 -6.67 -13.65 -10.37
CA ALA A 52 -5.72 -12.78 -9.70
C ALA A 52 -5.07 -13.52 -8.53
N THR A 53 -3.74 -13.49 -8.48
CA THR A 53 -2.92 -14.14 -7.46
C THR A 53 -2.01 -13.11 -6.80
N TRP A 54 -1.91 -13.17 -5.49
CA TRP A 54 -0.90 -12.47 -4.72
C TRP A 54 -0.02 -13.50 -4.03
N GLU A 55 1.27 -13.52 -4.35
CA GLU A 55 2.30 -14.27 -3.63
C GLU A 55 2.92 -13.32 -2.58
N ILE A 56 2.34 -13.33 -1.39
CA ILE A 56 2.63 -12.35 -0.34
C ILE A 56 3.90 -12.78 0.38
N LYS A 57 4.93 -11.94 0.29
CA LYS A 57 6.24 -12.21 0.90
C LYS A 57 6.15 -12.22 2.42
N ASP A 58 6.86 -13.15 3.05
CA ASP A 58 6.98 -13.24 4.51
C ASP A 58 7.26 -11.89 5.16
N GLY A 59 6.58 -11.63 6.27
CA GLY A 59 6.62 -10.34 6.96
C GLY A 59 5.69 -9.28 6.34
N ASN A 60 4.80 -9.66 5.41
CA ASN A 60 3.77 -8.80 4.84
C ASN A 60 2.40 -9.52 4.85
N TYR A 61 1.33 -8.73 4.75
CA TYR A 61 -0.03 -9.23 4.70
C TYR A 61 -0.95 -8.27 3.95
N LEU A 62 -2.03 -8.80 3.37
CA LEU A 62 -3.11 -8.01 2.78
C LEU A 62 -4.28 -7.92 3.74
N TYR A 63 -4.96 -6.77 3.79
CA TYR A 63 -6.26 -6.69 4.43
C TYR A 63 -7.31 -7.33 3.51
N LEU A 64 -8.03 -8.33 3.99
CA LEU A 64 -9.03 -9.01 3.17
C LEU A 64 -10.13 -8.04 2.70
N LYS A 65 -10.50 -7.07 3.54
CA LYS A 65 -11.51 -6.05 3.23
C LYS A 65 -11.08 -5.01 2.18
N SER A 66 -9.78 -4.87 1.92
CA SER A 66 -9.28 -3.91 0.93
C SER A 66 -9.28 -4.48 -0.49
N VAL A 67 -9.34 -5.81 -0.62
CA VAL A 67 -9.39 -6.49 -1.91
C VAL A 67 -10.77 -6.28 -2.53
N MET A 68 -10.82 -5.43 -3.56
CA MET A 68 -12.05 -5.08 -4.28
C MET A 68 -11.81 -5.16 -5.78
N VAL A 69 -12.84 -5.56 -6.53
CA VAL A 69 -12.83 -5.54 -8.00
C VAL A 69 -13.93 -4.60 -8.44
N LYS A 70 -13.64 -3.68 -9.36
CA LYS A 70 -14.61 -2.70 -9.87
C LYS A 70 -14.58 -2.60 -11.39
N ALA A 71 -15.74 -2.46 -12.01
CA ALA A 71 -15.89 -1.97 -13.38
C ALA A 71 -16.55 -0.59 -13.33
N GLY A 72 -15.75 0.46 -13.56
CA GLY A 72 -16.15 1.84 -13.25
C GLY A 72 -16.47 1.98 -11.76
N ASP A 73 -17.70 2.39 -11.43
CA ASP A 73 -18.16 2.53 -10.04
C ASP A 73 -18.81 1.26 -9.46
N ASN A 74 -19.06 0.25 -10.29
CA ASN A 74 -19.74 -0.98 -9.88
C ASN A 74 -18.76 -1.98 -9.30
N GLU A 75 -19.05 -2.50 -8.10
CA GLU A 75 -18.26 -3.57 -7.49
C GLU A 75 -18.62 -4.95 -8.08
N ILE A 76 -17.59 -5.67 -8.54
CA ILE A 76 -17.70 -7.04 -9.04
C ILE A 76 -17.37 -7.99 -7.91
N LYS A 77 -18.28 -8.93 -7.63
CA LYS A 77 -18.03 -9.99 -6.66
C LYS A 77 -17.01 -10.98 -7.21
N TYR A 78 -15.97 -11.26 -6.44
CA TYR A 78 -15.03 -12.33 -6.70
C TYR A 78 -15.29 -13.55 -5.81
N LYS A 79 -14.81 -14.71 -6.24
CA LYS A 79 -14.70 -15.92 -5.45
C LYS A 79 -13.26 -16.10 -5.00
N LYS A 80 -13.04 -16.27 -3.69
CA LYS A 80 -11.73 -16.71 -3.16
C LYS A 80 -11.52 -18.19 -3.48
N LEU A 81 -10.46 -18.50 -4.20
CA LEU A 81 -10.03 -19.86 -4.53
C LEU A 81 -9.04 -20.40 -3.50
N GLU A 82 -8.15 -19.53 -3.01
CA GLU A 82 -7.10 -19.88 -2.05
C GLU A 82 -6.81 -18.69 -1.13
N GLY A 83 -6.32 -18.97 0.08
CA GLY A 83 -5.93 -17.97 1.06
C GLY A 83 -6.72 -18.09 2.37
N THR A 84 -5.99 -18.23 3.46
CA THR A 84 -6.55 -18.35 4.81
C THR A 84 -6.71 -16.98 5.42
N ALA A 85 -7.94 -16.63 5.81
CA ALA A 85 -8.21 -15.40 6.54
C ALA A 85 -7.83 -15.61 8.01
N LEU A 86 -6.99 -14.71 8.53
CA LEU A 86 -6.57 -14.69 9.93
C LEU A 86 -7.15 -13.46 10.60
N ASP A 87 -7.61 -13.59 11.84
CA ASP A 87 -7.96 -12.44 12.66
C ASP A 87 -6.70 -11.65 13.00
N HIS A 88 -6.81 -10.33 12.99
CA HIS A 88 -5.72 -9.40 13.24
C HIS A 88 -6.26 -8.15 13.92
N GLU A 89 -5.43 -7.50 14.71
CA GLU A 89 -5.73 -6.22 15.33
C GLU A 89 -4.49 -5.33 15.21
N ASP A 90 -4.68 -4.13 14.67
CA ASP A 90 -3.62 -3.14 14.53
C ASP A 90 -4.14 -1.71 14.76
N GLU A 91 -3.22 -0.75 14.89
CA GLU A 91 -3.56 0.65 15.15
C GLU A 91 -4.20 1.37 13.94
N PHE A 92 -4.13 0.78 12.74
CA PHE A 92 -4.62 1.39 11.51
C PHE A 92 -6.10 1.08 11.28
N PHE A 93 -6.51 -0.16 11.57
CA PHE A 93 -7.83 -0.67 11.24
C PHE A 93 -8.54 -1.37 12.40
N GLY A 94 -7.91 -1.48 13.57
CA GLY A 94 -8.43 -2.22 14.71
C GLY A 94 -8.61 -3.70 14.36
N GLU A 95 -9.68 -4.30 14.87
CA GLU A 95 -10.06 -5.68 14.53
C GLU A 95 -10.36 -5.84 13.03
N THR A 96 -9.63 -6.73 12.37
CA THR A 96 -9.74 -6.97 10.94
C THR A 96 -9.35 -8.39 10.56
N LYS A 97 -9.47 -8.72 9.27
CA LYS A 97 -9.02 -9.99 8.71
C LYS A 97 -7.92 -9.74 7.71
N ILE A 98 -6.82 -10.48 7.85
CA ILE A 98 -5.68 -10.41 6.95
C ILE A 98 -5.48 -11.73 6.19
N ILE A 99 -4.76 -11.65 5.08
CA ILE A 99 -4.26 -12.80 4.33
C ILE A 99 -2.73 -12.73 4.34
N LYS A 100 -2.09 -13.86 4.66
CA LYS A 100 -0.64 -14.08 4.54
C LYS A 100 -0.35 -15.15 3.48
N ASN A 101 0.89 -15.18 3.00
CA ASN A 101 1.46 -16.15 2.05
C ASN A 101 0.83 -16.12 0.65
N ILE A 102 -0.46 -16.39 0.53
CA ILE A 102 -1.11 -16.48 -0.78
C ILE A 102 -2.59 -16.07 -0.71
N LEU A 103 -3.01 -15.31 -1.71
CA LEU A 103 -4.41 -15.07 -2.03
C LEU A 103 -4.63 -15.41 -3.50
N LYS A 104 -5.63 -16.24 -3.80
CA LYS A 104 -6.12 -16.43 -5.17
C LYS A 104 -7.59 -16.12 -5.22
N ILE A 105 -7.99 -15.27 -6.15
CA ILE A 105 -9.39 -14.98 -6.43
C ILE A 105 -9.70 -15.19 -7.90
N THR A 106 -10.98 -15.39 -8.20
CA THR A 106 -11.48 -15.36 -9.56
C THR A 106 -12.78 -14.57 -9.65
N PHE A 107 -12.96 -13.89 -10.77
CA PHE A 107 -14.18 -13.16 -11.09
C PHE A 107 -14.41 -13.19 -12.59
N LYS A 108 -15.66 -12.92 -13.00
CA LYS A 108 -16.01 -12.84 -14.42
C LYS A 108 -15.56 -11.51 -14.98
N TYR A 109 -14.86 -11.56 -16.10
CA TYR A 109 -14.59 -10.38 -16.91
C TYR A 109 -15.91 -9.91 -17.54
N GLU A 110 -16.32 -8.69 -17.23
CA GLU A 110 -17.41 -8.06 -17.98
C GLU A 110 -16.80 -7.41 -19.22
N THR A 111 -17.09 -7.97 -20.40
CA THR A 111 -16.82 -7.33 -21.69
C THR A 111 -17.74 -6.11 -21.81
N SER A 112 -17.40 -5.04 -21.13
CA SER A 112 -18.03 -3.73 -21.24
C SER A 112 -16.97 -2.73 -21.70
N ASP A 113 -17.39 -1.61 -22.29
CA ASP A 113 -16.48 -0.50 -22.62
C ASP A 113 -15.91 0.21 -21.36
N VAL A 114 -16.14 -0.35 -20.17
CA VAL A 114 -15.75 0.21 -18.89
C VAL A 114 -14.52 -0.52 -18.35
N GLU A 115 -13.49 0.26 -17.98
CA GLU A 115 -12.25 -0.25 -17.40
C GLU A 115 -12.51 -1.02 -16.09
N THR A 116 -11.98 -2.24 -16.01
CA THR A 116 -12.01 -3.06 -14.79
C THR A 116 -10.72 -2.87 -14.02
N LYS A 117 -10.84 -2.74 -12.70
CA LYS A 117 -9.73 -2.49 -11.78
C LYS A 117 -9.81 -3.39 -10.55
N ILE A 118 -8.66 -3.81 -10.07
CA ILE A 118 -8.49 -4.50 -8.78
C ILE A 118 -7.78 -3.54 -7.83
N TYR A 119 -8.35 -3.40 -6.65
CA TYR A 119 -7.79 -2.64 -5.54
C TYR A 119 -7.35 -3.59 -4.45
N TYR A 120 -6.22 -3.29 -3.81
CA TYR A 120 -5.79 -3.98 -2.60
C TYR A 120 -4.83 -3.11 -1.78
N GLN A 121 -4.72 -3.43 -0.51
CA GLN A 121 -3.80 -2.78 0.41
C GLN A 121 -3.28 -3.79 1.42
N GLY A 122 -2.00 -3.67 1.77
CA GLY A 122 -1.37 -4.45 2.79
C GLY A 122 -0.36 -3.67 3.60
N CYS A 123 0.16 -4.31 4.64
CA CYS A 123 1.20 -3.75 5.50
C CYS A 123 2.32 -4.75 5.71
N SER A 124 3.42 -4.24 6.25
CA SER A 124 4.53 -5.03 6.71
C SER A 124 4.46 -5.19 8.23
N ASP A 125 4.83 -6.37 8.72
CA ASP A 125 5.08 -6.64 10.15
C ASP A 125 6.18 -5.70 10.72
N LYS A 126 6.92 -4.97 9.85
CA LYS A 126 7.84 -3.88 10.21
C LYS A 126 7.15 -2.58 10.67
N GLY A 127 5.81 -2.54 10.72
CA GLY A 127 5.05 -1.42 11.31
C GLY A 127 4.71 -0.29 10.34
N PHE A 128 4.67 -0.56 9.03
CA PHE A 128 4.21 0.42 8.04
C PHE A 128 3.26 -0.23 7.03
N CYS A 129 2.36 0.59 6.49
CA CYS A 129 1.39 0.18 5.50
C CYS A 129 1.71 0.77 4.13
N TYR A 130 1.50 -0.04 3.09
CA TYR A 130 1.57 0.44 1.72
C TYR A 130 0.32 1.25 1.38
N PRO A 131 0.40 2.25 0.49
CA PRO A 131 -0.78 2.88 -0.08
C PRO A 131 -1.70 1.86 -0.77
N ILE A 132 -2.95 2.24 -1.05
CA ILE A 132 -3.82 1.43 -1.90
C ILE A 132 -3.17 1.25 -3.27
N GLN A 133 -3.08 0.00 -3.69
CA GLN A 133 -2.64 -0.38 -5.03
C GLN A 133 -3.86 -0.49 -5.94
N GLU A 134 -3.73 0.01 -7.17
CA GLU A 134 -4.72 -0.08 -8.23
C GLU A 134 -4.09 -0.82 -9.42
N VAL A 135 -4.70 -1.92 -9.84
CA VAL A 135 -4.27 -2.69 -11.01
C VAL A 135 -5.41 -2.68 -12.02
N LYS A 136 -5.11 -2.27 -13.25
CA LYS A 136 -6.04 -2.38 -14.37
C LYS A 136 -6.02 -3.83 -14.88
N VAL A 137 -7.21 -4.39 -15.08
CA VAL A 137 -7.44 -5.72 -15.64
C VAL A 137 -7.46 -5.62 -17.14
#